data_AF-A0AA36N3T0-F1
#
_entry.id   AF-A0AA36N3T0-F1
#
_cell.length_a   1.000
_cell.length_b   1.000
_cell.length_c   1.000
_cell.angle_alpha   90.00
_cell.angle_beta   90.00
_cell.angle_gamma   90.00
#
_symmetry.space_group_name_H-M   'P 1'
#
loop_
_entity.id
_entity.type
_entity.pdbx_description
1 polymer ?
#
loop_
_entity_poly.entity_id
_entity_poly.type
_entity_poly.pdbx_seq_one_letter_code
_entity_poly.pdbx_strand_id
1 'polypeptide(L)'
;MAFPVTVDSCGTLVTFEAAPGRMVVHDINMADMAFALGLQDRMVGVTGISGWYKTSAEFDERRGDIPELAPKYPTMENLVAAEPDLFFAGWYYGMRPGGEVTPETLEAQGIKTLVLTESCIHLDQDRPAASMDLLFDDTLRLGKVFGKEAEARALVDDWTSKLEAIRQSVPEGEATRVFLYDSGEDQPFTAGKYAITTAMIEAAGGTNVTGDMETSWGRTSWEAVAAANPEFLILLDYQGGDGAEGLLAFLKAHPVMSQTDAVKNERYVTLRYEELTPGPANIDAIGKIAKALSRSLTGAYGEAGPTPIDRIVVDLRLPRALLAVMVGAGLGVVGCLLQTVTRNDLADPFLFGLSSGAAAGAVLVITVTGDVLGIWTLPIAAFVGGMLASAIVLVLVARLRDQGPARLILAGLAVSFLFMAVTNYLVFAGDQRAAHSVLFWTLGGLGLARWDLLPIALAGAVVIFVFAQVSYRRLDALLAGDDTARTLGVNVDAMRRITFLVCAFATAAFVSITGVIGFVGLMVPHLARGFVGPMHKGLIIMSAIIGACLLLASDIAARTLLMPQELPIGIVTTALGAVFVLGLLRRL
;
A
#
# COMPACT_ATOMS: atom_id res chain seq x y z
N MET A 1 -31.27 2.32 -34.48
CA MET A 1 -30.74 0.97 -34.78
C MET A 1 -31.72 -0.08 -34.30
N ALA A 2 -31.70 -1.28 -34.87
CA ALA A 2 -32.56 -2.37 -34.42
C ALA A 2 -31.79 -3.22 -33.42
N PHE A 3 -32.28 -3.28 -32.18
CA PHE A 3 -31.87 -4.31 -31.22
C PHE A 3 -32.24 -5.71 -31.75
N PRO A 4 -31.54 -6.79 -31.35
CA PRO A 4 -30.54 -6.88 -30.28
C PRO A 4 -29.16 -6.30 -30.63
N VAL A 5 -28.43 -5.88 -29.62
CA VAL A 5 -27.04 -5.40 -29.70
C VAL A 5 -26.16 -6.25 -28.80
N THR A 6 -25.06 -6.79 -29.35
CA THR A 6 -24.02 -7.48 -28.56
C THR A 6 -22.76 -6.63 -28.49
N VAL A 7 -22.17 -6.55 -27.30
CA VAL A 7 -20.90 -5.88 -27.01
C VAL A 7 -19.96 -6.79 -26.24
N ASP A 8 -18.66 -6.60 -26.41
CA ASP A 8 -17.66 -7.21 -25.54
C ASP A 8 -17.53 -6.43 -24.22
N SER A 9 -17.46 -7.14 -23.11
CA SER A 9 -17.26 -6.60 -21.76
C SER A 9 -16.21 -7.45 -21.04
N CYS A 10 -14.95 -7.03 -21.14
CA CYS A 10 -13.77 -7.78 -20.69
C CYS A 10 -13.69 -9.23 -21.23
N GLY A 11 -13.92 -9.45 -22.52
CA GLY A 11 -13.87 -10.79 -23.13
C GLY A 11 -15.17 -11.60 -23.00
N THR A 12 -16.17 -11.09 -22.27
CA THR A 12 -17.50 -11.69 -22.20
C THR A 12 -18.47 -10.93 -23.10
N LEU A 13 -19.16 -11.64 -23.99
CA LEU A 13 -20.17 -11.05 -24.85
C LEU A 13 -21.48 -10.85 -24.09
N VAL A 14 -21.95 -9.61 -24.03
CA VAL A 14 -23.22 -9.22 -23.39
C VAL A 14 -24.20 -8.74 -24.46
N THR A 15 -25.36 -9.38 -24.54
CA THR A 15 -26.41 -9.04 -25.51
C THR A 15 -27.54 -8.25 -24.85
N PHE A 16 -27.95 -7.15 -25.45
CA PHE A 16 -29.06 -6.29 -25.04
C PHE A 16 -30.19 -6.39 -26.07
N GLU A 17 -31.38 -6.81 -25.63
CA GLU A 17 -32.58 -6.92 -26.48
C GLU A 17 -33.30 -5.58 -26.68
N ALA A 18 -33.00 -4.61 -25.82
CA ALA A 18 -33.47 -3.23 -25.88
C ALA A 18 -32.46 -2.33 -25.14
N ALA A 19 -32.57 -1.02 -25.34
CA ALA A 19 -31.78 -0.06 -24.58
C ALA A 19 -32.12 -0.19 -23.09
N PRO A 20 -31.14 -0.24 -22.18
CA PRO A 20 -31.38 -0.26 -20.75
C PRO A 20 -32.24 0.95 -20.33
N GLY A 21 -33.24 0.69 -19.50
CA GLY A 21 -34.13 1.70 -18.95
C GLY A 21 -33.69 2.24 -17.61
N ARG A 22 -32.86 1.50 -16.86
CA ARG A 22 -32.50 1.75 -15.46
C ARG A 22 -31.04 1.37 -15.20
N MET A 23 -30.15 2.33 -15.30
CA MET A 23 -28.72 2.16 -15.09
C MET A 23 -28.29 2.65 -13.71
N VAL A 24 -27.43 1.87 -13.04
CA VAL A 24 -26.57 2.38 -11.97
C VAL A 24 -25.15 2.49 -12.51
N VAL A 25 -24.47 3.59 -12.19
CA VAL A 25 -23.07 3.81 -12.57
C VAL A 25 -22.20 3.92 -11.31
N HIS A 26 -21.05 3.27 -11.32
CA HIS A 26 -20.04 3.45 -10.27
C HIS A 26 -19.01 4.49 -10.66
N ASP A 27 -18.57 5.29 -9.70
CA ASP A 27 -17.49 6.27 -9.79
C ASP A 27 -17.75 7.49 -10.69
N ILE A 28 -16.98 8.55 -10.47
CA ILE A 28 -17.15 9.87 -11.09
C ILE A 28 -16.87 9.84 -12.59
N ASN A 29 -15.86 9.07 -13.01
CA ASN A 29 -15.38 9.02 -14.38
C ASN A 29 -16.34 8.31 -15.34
N MET A 30 -16.92 7.19 -14.91
CA MET A 30 -17.95 6.48 -15.67
C MET A 30 -19.28 7.24 -15.66
N ALA A 31 -19.61 7.91 -14.55
CA ALA A 31 -20.77 8.82 -14.51
C ALA A 31 -20.61 9.95 -15.54
N ASP A 32 -19.41 10.53 -15.66
CA ASP A 32 -19.12 11.55 -16.68
C ASP A 32 -19.27 11.04 -18.12
N MET A 33 -18.89 9.78 -18.41
CA MET A 33 -19.16 9.16 -19.70
C MET A 33 -20.67 9.08 -19.98
N ALA A 34 -21.46 8.65 -19.00
CA ALA A 34 -22.91 8.56 -19.13
C ALA A 34 -23.55 9.95 -19.34
N PHE A 35 -23.08 10.94 -18.58
CA PHE A 35 -23.53 12.33 -18.71
C PHE A 35 -23.15 12.93 -20.07
N ALA A 36 -21.99 12.59 -20.64
CA ALA A 36 -21.55 13.07 -21.94
C ALA A 36 -22.47 12.56 -23.07
N LEU A 37 -23.04 11.36 -22.92
CA LEU A 37 -24.01 10.77 -23.84
C LEU A 37 -25.47 11.20 -23.56
N GLY A 38 -25.71 12.03 -22.54
CA GLY A 38 -27.04 12.47 -22.15
C GLY A 38 -27.90 11.34 -21.57
N LEU A 39 -27.32 10.45 -20.78
CA LEU A 39 -27.98 9.26 -20.23
C LEU A 39 -28.61 9.48 -18.84
N GLN A 40 -28.64 10.71 -18.32
CA GLN A 40 -29.15 11.05 -16.99
C GLN A 40 -30.57 10.50 -16.74
N ASP A 41 -31.48 10.61 -17.71
CA ASP A 41 -32.86 10.11 -17.61
C ASP A 41 -32.96 8.58 -17.52
N ARG A 42 -31.86 7.87 -17.80
CA ARG A 42 -31.73 6.41 -17.66
C ARG A 42 -31.02 6.02 -16.38
N MET A 43 -30.49 6.96 -15.61
CA MET A 43 -29.74 6.68 -14.40
C MET A 43 -30.65 6.69 -13.18
N VAL A 44 -30.73 5.56 -12.48
CA VAL A 44 -31.50 5.42 -11.24
C VAL A 44 -30.64 5.60 -9.99
N GLY A 45 -29.32 5.67 -10.16
CA GLY A 45 -28.40 6.04 -9.11
C GLY A 45 -26.94 6.01 -9.52
N VAL A 46 -26.11 6.61 -8.69
CA VAL A 46 -24.65 6.54 -8.76
C VAL A 46 -24.09 5.95 -7.47
N THR A 47 -22.87 5.42 -7.51
CA THR A 47 -22.19 4.86 -6.34
C THR A 47 -20.72 5.25 -6.35
N GLY A 48 -20.08 5.36 -5.18
CA GLY A 48 -18.63 5.53 -5.07
C GLY A 48 -18.11 6.93 -5.35
N ILE A 49 -18.85 7.99 -5.05
CA ILE A 49 -18.45 9.38 -5.35
C ILE A 49 -18.05 10.10 -4.06
N SER A 50 -19.02 10.40 -3.18
CA SER A 50 -18.81 11.27 -2.02
C SER A 50 -18.00 10.64 -0.90
N GLY A 51 -17.83 9.31 -0.91
CA GLY A 51 -17.04 8.58 0.07
C GLY A 51 -15.53 8.64 -0.18
N TRP A 52 -15.10 9.18 -1.32
CA TRP A 52 -13.69 9.22 -1.72
C TRP A 52 -13.22 10.62 -2.14
N TYR A 53 -14.11 11.43 -2.72
CA TYR A 53 -13.74 12.66 -3.41
C TYR A 53 -14.68 13.80 -3.06
N LYS A 54 -14.22 15.03 -3.30
CA LYS A 54 -15.14 16.17 -3.43
C LYS A 54 -15.53 16.30 -4.90
N THR A 55 -16.82 16.46 -5.14
CA THR A 55 -17.34 16.70 -6.49
C THR A 55 -17.07 18.13 -6.93
N SER A 56 -16.96 18.32 -8.24
CA SER A 56 -16.94 19.65 -8.84
C SER A 56 -18.36 20.20 -8.97
N ALA A 57 -18.50 21.53 -8.97
CA ALA A 57 -19.81 22.17 -9.16
C ALA A 57 -20.46 21.77 -10.50
N GLU A 58 -19.65 21.62 -11.55
CA GLU A 58 -20.10 21.16 -12.88
C GLU A 58 -20.61 19.72 -12.83
N PHE A 59 -19.90 18.84 -12.11
CA PHE A 59 -20.34 17.47 -11.92
C PHE A 59 -21.68 17.40 -11.15
N ASP A 60 -21.81 18.18 -10.07
CA ASP A 60 -23.03 18.24 -9.28
C ASP A 60 -24.22 18.79 -10.09
N GLU A 61 -23.98 19.79 -10.94
CA GLU A 61 -25.00 20.32 -11.86
C GLU A 61 -25.44 19.26 -12.88
N ARG A 62 -24.50 18.53 -13.49
CA ARG A 62 -24.80 17.46 -14.46
C ARG A 62 -25.48 16.25 -13.82
N ARG A 63 -25.15 15.94 -12.56
CA ARG A 63 -25.78 14.87 -11.77
C ARG A 63 -27.22 15.22 -11.41
N GLY A 64 -27.51 16.47 -11.08
CA GLY A 64 -28.85 16.91 -10.68
C GLY A 64 -29.40 16.07 -9.52
N ASP A 65 -30.61 15.54 -9.71
CA ASP A 65 -31.34 14.78 -8.68
C ASP A 65 -31.01 13.28 -8.65
N ILE A 66 -30.05 12.80 -9.44
CA ILE A 66 -29.67 11.38 -9.45
C ILE A 66 -29.10 11.01 -8.06
N PRO A 67 -29.73 10.06 -7.34
CA PRO A 67 -29.32 9.73 -5.98
C PRO A 67 -28.00 8.98 -5.97
N GLU A 68 -27.18 9.24 -4.95
CA GLU A 68 -26.03 8.39 -4.64
C GLU A 68 -26.49 7.25 -3.72
N LEU A 69 -26.46 6.02 -4.23
CA LEU A 69 -26.97 4.83 -3.52
C LEU A 69 -25.99 4.30 -2.49
N ALA A 70 -24.68 4.50 -2.73
CA ALA A 70 -23.61 4.14 -1.83
C ALA A 70 -22.45 5.13 -1.99
N PRO A 71 -21.92 5.72 -0.90
CA PRO A 71 -20.82 6.69 -0.99
C PRO A 71 -19.50 6.06 -1.41
N LYS A 72 -19.32 4.75 -1.16
CA LYS A 72 -18.11 3.97 -1.49
C LYS A 72 -18.51 2.81 -2.43
N TYR A 73 -17.94 1.62 -2.23
CA TYR A 73 -18.34 0.44 -3.00
C TYR A 73 -19.80 0.07 -2.70
N PRO A 74 -20.61 -0.24 -3.72
CA PRO A 74 -21.98 -0.71 -3.51
C PRO A 74 -22.00 -2.13 -2.95
N THR A 75 -23.06 -2.45 -2.21
CA THR A 75 -23.44 -3.83 -1.86
C THR A 75 -24.46 -4.38 -2.86
N MET A 76 -24.67 -5.70 -2.85
CA MET A 76 -25.74 -6.31 -3.64
C MET A 76 -27.11 -5.74 -3.26
N GLU A 77 -27.34 -5.47 -1.97
CA GLU A 77 -28.58 -4.84 -1.47
C GLU A 77 -28.78 -3.44 -2.08
N ASN A 78 -27.74 -2.59 -2.11
CA ASN A 78 -27.84 -1.26 -2.71
C ASN A 78 -28.25 -1.32 -4.19
N LEU A 79 -27.67 -2.26 -4.95
CA LEU A 79 -27.94 -2.40 -6.38
C LEU A 79 -29.31 -3.00 -6.65
N VAL A 80 -29.66 -4.12 -6.01
CA VAL A 80 -30.95 -4.78 -6.23
C VAL A 80 -32.12 -3.90 -5.80
N ALA A 81 -31.99 -3.13 -4.71
CA ALA A 81 -33.04 -2.22 -4.24
C ALA A 81 -33.35 -1.08 -5.23
N ALA A 82 -32.38 -0.70 -6.07
CA ALA A 82 -32.59 0.29 -7.12
C ALA A 82 -33.21 -0.31 -8.39
N GLU A 83 -33.37 -1.64 -8.47
CA GLU A 83 -33.91 -2.37 -9.62
C GLU A 83 -33.29 -1.95 -10.99
N PRO A 84 -31.96 -1.89 -11.15
CA PRO A 84 -31.35 -1.57 -12.43
C PRO A 84 -31.46 -2.76 -13.40
N ASP A 85 -31.46 -2.47 -14.69
CA ASP A 85 -31.23 -3.46 -15.75
C ASP A 85 -29.80 -3.44 -16.30
N LEU A 86 -29.01 -2.42 -15.92
CA LEU A 86 -27.59 -2.30 -16.22
C LEU A 86 -26.81 -1.72 -15.03
N PHE A 87 -25.64 -2.30 -14.74
CA PHE A 87 -24.60 -1.71 -13.90
C PHE A 87 -23.36 -1.42 -14.74
N PHE A 88 -22.88 -0.18 -14.74
CA PHE A 88 -21.63 0.21 -15.39
C PHE A 88 -20.56 0.50 -14.34
N ALA A 89 -19.52 -0.34 -14.28
CA ALA A 89 -18.50 -0.33 -13.24
C ALA A 89 -17.19 -0.96 -13.75
N GLY A 90 -16.13 -1.00 -12.92
CA GLY A 90 -14.88 -1.69 -13.24
C GLY A 90 -14.36 -2.57 -12.11
N TRP A 91 -13.38 -3.41 -12.40
CA TRP A 91 -12.64 -4.14 -11.37
C TRP A 91 -11.76 -3.18 -10.58
N TYR A 92 -11.90 -3.19 -9.25
CA TYR A 92 -11.39 -2.16 -8.35
C TYR A 92 -11.96 -0.74 -8.59
N TYR A 93 -13.03 -0.65 -9.39
CA TYR A 93 -13.91 0.50 -9.55
C TYR A 93 -15.36 0.04 -9.33
N GLY A 94 -15.68 -0.40 -8.11
CA GLY A 94 -17.02 -0.82 -7.69
C GLY A 94 -17.26 -2.33 -7.67
N MET A 95 -16.40 -3.10 -8.34
CA MET A 95 -16.39 -4.57 -8.28
C MET A 95 -15.04 -5.10 -7.77
N ARG A 96 -15.02 -6.32 -7.23
CA ARG A 96 -13.78 -7.00 -6.82
C ARG A 96 -13.80 -8.44 -7.31
N PRO A 97 -12.69 -8.97 -7.86
CA PRO A 97 -12.59 -10.40 -8.17
C PRO A 97 -12.89 -11.24 -6.93
N GLY A 98 -13.86 -12.17 -7.04
CA GLY A 98 -14.32 -13.00 -5.91
C GLY A 98 -15.13 -12.27 -4.83
N GLY A 99 -15.56 -11.01 -5.07
CA GLY A 99 -16.43 -10.25 -4.18
C GLY A 99 -17.92 -10.60 -4.31
N GLU A 100 -18.76 -9.90 -3.56
CA GLU A 100 -20.23 -10.09 -3.59
C GLU A 100 -20.88 -9.44 -4.83
N VAL A 101 -20.30 -8.36 -5.35
CA VAL A 101 -20.76 -7.65 -6.55
C VAL A 101 -19.79 -7.95 -7.69
N THR A 102 -20.24 -8.81 -8.59
CA THR A 102 -19.52 -9.25 -9.81
C THR A 102 -20.52 -9.39 -10.97
N PRO A 103 -20.05 -9.42 -12.23
CA PRO A 103 -20.93 -9.69 -13.35
C PRO A 103 -21.76 -10.98 -13.19
N GLU A 104 -21.17 -12.07 -12.68
CA GLU A 104 -21.90 -13.35 -12.53
C GLU A 104 -23.00 -13.27 -11.45
N THR A 105 -22.71 -12.61 -10.33
CA THR A 105 -23.66 -12.48 -9.22
C THR A 105 -24.79 -11.50 -9.55
N LEU A 106 -24.50 -10.46 -10.33
CA LEU A 106 -25.48 -9.50 -10.84
C LEU A 106 -26.37 -10.10 -11.92
N GLU A 107 -25.82 -10.92 -12.82
CA GLU A 107 -26.59 -11.61 -13.85
C GLU A 107 -27.65 -12.54 -13.25
N ALA A 108 -27.34 -13.20 -12.11
CA ALA A 108 -28.31 -13.99 -11.36
C ALA A 108 -29.49 -13.17 -10.80
N GLN A 109 -29.33 -11.84 -10.67
CA GLN A 109 -30.38 -10.90 -10.29
C GLN A 109 -31.03 -10.22 -11.51
N GLY A 110 -30.67 -10.63 -12.74
CA GLY A 110 -31.15 -10.02 -13.98
C GLY A 110 -30.51 -8.68 -14.33
N ILE A 111 -29.42 -8.30 -13.65
CA ILE A 111 -28.70 -7.05 -13.86
C ILE A 111 -27.52 -7.32 -14.80
N LYS A 112 -27.53 -6.74 -16.00
CA LYS A 112 -26.37 -6.84 -16.90
C LYS A 112 -25.26 -5.94 -16.42
N THR A 113 -24.01 -6.31 -16.72
CA THR A 113 -22.85 -5.50 -16.35
C THR A 113 -22.06 -5.09 -17.58
N LEU A 114 -21.74 -3.81 -17.70
CA LEU A 114 -20.70 -3.32 -18.59
C LEU A 114 -19.46 -3.02 -17.74
N VAL A 115 -18.31 -3.51 -18.17
CA VAL A 115 -17.06 -3.38 -17.42
C VAL A 115 -16.14 -2.36 -18.09
N LEU A 116 -15.60 -1.42 -17.31
CA LEU A 116 -14.60 -0.44 -17.73
C LEU A 116 -13.35 -1.15 -18.29
N THR A 117 -12.94 -0.83 -19.52
CA THR A 117 -11.94 -1.63 -20.25
C THR A 117 -10.58 -1.65 -19.57
N GLU A 118 -10.13 -0.52 -19.04
CA GLU A 118 -8.84 -0.41 -18.32
C GLU A 118 -8.75 -1.46 -17.20
N SER A 119 -9.86 -1.65 -16.46
CA SER A 119 -9.92 -2.55 -15.32
C SER A 119 -9.88 -4.03 -15.70
N CYS A 120 -10.06 -4.38 -16.97
CA CYS A 120 -10.03 -5.77 -17.43
C CYS A 120 -8.65 -6.45 -17.25
N ILE A 121 -7.57 -5.69 -17.06
CA ILE A 121 -6.23 -6.23 -16.77
C ILE A 121 -6.19 -7.12 -15.52
N HIS A 122 -7.15 -6.94 -14.60
CA HIS A 122 -7.26 -7.75 -13.39
C HIS A 122 -7.81 -9.17 -13.64
N LEU A 123 -8.34 -9.43 -14.84
CA LEU A 123 -8.80 -10.75 -15.27
C LEU A 123 -7.86 -11.41 -16.28
N ASP A 124 -7.27 -10.60 -17.16
CA ASP A 124 -6.41 -11.06 -18.25
C ASP A 124 -5.16 -10.18 -18.31
N GLN A 125 -3.99 -10.79 -18.08
CA GLN A 125 -2.70 -10.09 -18.04
C GLN A 125 -2.08 -9.90 -19.43
N ASP A 126 -2.62 -10.51 -20.49
CA ASP A 126 -2.07 -10.44 -21.85
C ASP A 126 -2.62 -9.25 -22.67
N ARG A 127 -3.26 -8.29 -22.01
CA ARG A 127 -3.82 -7.09 -22.66
C ARG A 127 -2.72 -6.15 -23.17
N PRO A 128 -2.97 -5.33 -24.20
CA PRO A 128 -2.02 -4.33 -24.68
C PRO A 128 -1.82 -3.20 -23.65
N ALA A 129 -0.74 -2.43 -23.81
CA ALA A 129 -0.53 -1.20 -23.05
C ALA A 129 -1.69 -0.22 -23.25
N ALA A 130 -1.94 0.63 -22.26
CA ALA A 130 -3.05 1.57 -22.32
C ALA A 130 -2.89 2.55 -23.49
N SER A 131 -3.99 2.80 -24.20
CA SER A 131 -4.12 3.89 -25.18
C SER A 131 -5.40 4.67 -24.89
N MET A 132 -5.54 5.84 -25.52
CA MET A 132 -6.79 6.60 -25.43
C MET A 132 -7.99 5.87 -26.05
N ASP A 133 -7.76 4.79 -26.81
CA ASP A 133 -8.81 3.92 -27.32
C ASP A 133 -9.60 3.24 -26.20
N LEU A 134 -9.01 3.08 -25.00
CA LEU A 134 -9.76 2.59 -23.83
C LEU A 134 -11.00 3.45 -23.55
N LEU A 135 -10.84 4.78 -23.50
CA LEU A 135 -11.93 5.73 -23.31
C LEU A 135 -12.90 5.72 -24.51
N PHE A 136 -12.34 5.71 -25.72
CA PHE A 136 -13.14 5.77 -26.94
C PHE A 136 -14.03 4.55 -27.10
N ASP A 137 -13.47 3.35 -26.93
CA ASP A 137 -14.20 2.10 -27.05
C ASP A 137 -15.24 1.95 -25.95
N ASP A 138 -14.96 2.36 -24.70
CA ASP A 138 -15.95 2.34 -23.62
C ASP A 138 -17.12 3.29 -23.94
N THR A 139 -16.84 4.49 -24.44
CA THR A 139 -17.87 5.46 -24.85
C THR A 139 -18.69 4.96 -26.04
N LEU A 140 -18.04 4.37 -27.05
CA LEU A 140 -18.71 3.79 -28.22
C LEU A 140 -19.57 2.59 -27.82
N ARG A 141 -19.08 1.73 -26.91
CA ARG A 141 -19.84 0.59 -26.39
C ARG A 141 -21.06 1.05 -25.60
N LEU A 142 -20.91 2.05 -24.72
CA LEU A 142 -22.02 2.64 -23.99
C LEU A 142 -23.04 3.26 -24.96
N GLY A 143 -22.57 4.02 -25.97
CA GLY A 143 -23.41 4.54 -27.04
C GLY A 143 -24.17 3.44 -27.80
N LYS A 144 -23.52 2.33 -28.12
CA LYS A 144 -24.13 1.17 -28.79
C LYS A 144 -25.26 0.58 -27.96
N VAL A 145 -25.03 0.36 -26.67
CA VAL A 145 -25.99 -0.25 -25.74
C VAL A 145 -27.23 0.63 -25.55
N PHE A 146 -27.08 1.96 -25.55
CA PHE A 146 -28.20 2.90 -25.40
C PHE A 146 -28.79 3.39 -26.73
N GLY A 147 -28.32 2.90 -27.87
CA GLY A 147 -28.78 3.38 -29.19
C GLY A 147 -28.36 4.82 -29.53
N LYS A 148 -27.31 5.31 -28.87
CA LYS A 148 -26.68 6.64 -28.94
C LYS A 148 -25.36 6.64 -29.71
N GLU A 149 -25.21 5.73 -30.68
CA GLU A 149 -23.93 5.58 -31.38
C GLU A 149 -23.53 6.80 -32.22
N ALA A 150 -24.50 7.56 -32.74
CA ALA A 150 -24.18 8.75 -33.52
C ALA A 150 -23.58 9.83 -32.60
N GLU A 151 -24.16 10.02 -31.41
CA GLU A 151 -23.66 10.91 -30.37
C GLU A 151 -22.29 10.43 -29.86
N ALA A 152 -22.13 9.14 -29.59
CA ALA A 152 -20.85 8.57 -29.16
C ALA A 152 -19.74 8.74 -30.20
N ARG A 153 -20.05 8.49 -31.49
CA ARG A 153 -19.09 8.74 -32.58
C ARG A 153 -18.74 10.22 -32.69
N ALA A 154 -19.72 11.12 -32.60
CA ALA A 154 -19.46 12.55 -32.63
C ALA A 154 -18.54 13.02 -31.48
N LEU A 155 -18.72 12.47 -30.26
CA LEU A 155 -17.82 12.73 -29.13
C LEU A 155 -16.41 12.22 -29.39
N VAL A 156 -16.27 10.97 -29.85
CA VAL A 156 -14.96 10.37 -30.14
C VAL A 156 -14.25 11.10 -31.29
N ASP A 157 -14.97 11.53 -32.31
CA ASP A 157 -14.43 12.32 -33.42
C ASP A 157 -13.92 13.69 -32.93
N ASP A 158 -14.68 14.38 -32.06
CA ASP A 158 -14.26 15.64 -31.44
C ASP A 158 -13.02 15.45 -30.55
N TRP A 159 -13.02 14.43 -29.70
CA TRP A 159 -11.88 14.12 -28.84
C TRP A 159 -10.64 13.75 -29.64
N THR A 160 -10.78 12.93 -30.68
CA THR A 160 -9.69 12.58 -31.60
C THR A 160 -9.12 13.83 -32.26
N SER A 161 -9.97 14.74 -32.75
CA SER A 161 -9.53 16.00 -33.33
C SER A 161 -8.80 16.90 -32.31
N LYS A 162 -9.25 16.93 -31.05
CA LYS A 162 -8.60 17.68 -29.98
C LYS A 162 -7.24 17.09 -29.62
N LEU A 163 -7.12 15.78 -29.50
CA LEU A 163 -5.86 15.10 -29.23
C LEU A 163 -4.86 15.31 -30.37
N GLU A 164 -5.31 15.27 -31.63
CA GLU A 164 -4.44 15.52 -32.78
C GLU A 164 -3.95 16.98 -32.79
N ALA A 165 -4.81 17.94 -32.44
CA ALA A 165 -4.41 19.33 -32.27
C ALA A 165 -3.39 19.52 -31.13
N ILE A 166 -3.57 18.82 -30.00
CA ILE A 166 -2.59 18.83 -28.90
C ILE A 166 -1.27 18.25 -29.38
N ARG A 167 -1.28 17.10 -30.06
CA ARG A 167 -0.08 16.44 -30.59
C ARG A 167 0.70 17.34 -31.54
N GLN A 168 0.02 18.09 -32.39
CA GLN A 168 0.66 19.07 -33.29
C GLN A 168 1.27 20.27 -32.55
N SER A 169 0.80 20.56 -31.33
CA SER A 169 1.35 21.64 -30.49
C SER A 169 2.56 21.19 -29.64
N VAL A 170 2.81 19.88 -29.54
CA VAL A 170 3.96 19.32 -28.83
C VAL A 170 5.21 19.51 -29.68
N PRO A 171 6.28 20.15 -29.15
CA PRO A 171 7.54 20.32 -29.88
C PRO A 171 8.18 18.99 -30.26
N GLU A 172 8.72 18.89 -31.48
CA GLU A 172 9.52 17.74 -31.90
C GLU A 172 10.82 17.69 -31.07
N GLY A 173 11.05 16.57 -30.36
CA GLY A 173 12.20 16.41 -29.48
C GLY A 173 12.13 15.14 -28.63
N GLU A 174 13.06 15.00 -27.70
CA GLU A 174 13.02 13.93 -26.70
C GLU A 174 11.83 14.13 -25.76
N ALA A 175 11.02 13.08 -25.60
CA ALA A 175 9.84 13.12 -24.75
C ALA A 175 10.22 13.41 -23.30
N THR A 176 9.53 14.37 -22.67
CA THR A 176 9.83 14.75 -21.27
C THR A 176 9.53 13.58 -20.35
N ARG A 177 10.46 13.22 -19.48
CA ARG A 177 10.27 12.13 -18.50
C ARG A 177 9.32 12.60 -17.39
N VAL A 178 8.15 11.98 -17.30
CA VAL A 178 7.08 12.37 -16.35
C VAL A 178 6.93 11.30 -15.27
N PHE A 179 6.85 11.73 -14.02
CA PHE A 179 6.48 10.88 -12.89
C PHE A 179 5.12 11.30 -12.33
N LEU A 180 4.18 10.36 -12.27
CA LEU A 180 2.89 10.54 -11.59
C LEU A 180 3.04 10.12 -10.12
N TYR A 181 2.76 11.03 -9.19
CA TYR A 181 2.78 10.74 -7.77
C TYR A 181 1.39 10.87 -7.17
N ASP A 182 0.82 9.71 -6.81
CA ASP A 182 -0.52 9.60 -6.23
C ASP A 182 -0.47 9.55 -4.69
N SER A 183 0.29 8.61 -4.13
CA SER A 183 0.42 8.40 -2.67
C SER A 183 1.79 7.91 -2.24
N GLY A 184 1.99 7.93 -0.92
CA GLY A 184 2.78 6.91 -0.24
C GLY A 184 4.18 7.39 0.06
N GLU A 185 4.58 7.30 1.32
CA GLU A 185 5.89 7.77 1.77
C GLU A 185 6.96 6.66 1.78
N ASP A 186 6.58 5.45 2.20
CA ASP A 186 7.44 4.27 2.22
C ASP A 186 7.78 3.80 0.80
N GLN A 187 6.74 3.73 -0.02
CA GLN A 187 6.80 3.37 -1.43
C GLN A 187 5.79 4.24 -2.19
N PRO A 188 6.19 4.89 -3.29
CA PRO A 188 5.26 5.66 -4.10
C PRO A 188 4.24 4.74 -4.76
N PHE A 189 2.97 5.11 -4.65
CA PHE A 189 1.88 4.62 -5.47
C PHE A 189 1.77 5.49 -6.73
N THR A 190 1.73 4.84 -7.89
CA THR A 190 1.83 5.46 -9.22
C THR A 190 1.10 4.59 -10.25
N ALA A 191 1.03 5.09 -11.47
CA ALA A 191 0.50 4.40 -12.63
C ALA A 191 1.59 3.68 -13.44
N GLY A 192 1.26 2.46 -13.87
CA GLY A 192 2.06 1.59 -14.72
C GLY A 192 1.54 1.53 -16.16
N LYS A 193 1.99 0.51 -16.89
CA LYS A 193 1.76 0.28 -18.33
C LYS A 193 0.30 0.25 -18.74
N TYR A 194 -0.58 -0.23 -17.87
CA TYR A 194 -1.99 -0.48 -18.19
C TYR A 194 -2.96 0.62 -17.72
N ALA A 195 -2.45 1.69 -17.09
CA ALA A 195 -3.28 2.82 -16.67
C ALA A 195 -3.43 3.86 -17.79
N ILE A 196 -4.62 4.43 -17.91
CA ILE A 196 -4.96 5.49 -18.87
C ILE A 196 -4.03 6.71 -18.71
N THR A 197 -3.54 6.98 -17.51
CA THR A 197 -2.60 8.07 -17.25
C THR A 197 -1.29 7.91 -18.02
N THR A 198 -0.84 6.68 -18.29
CA THR A 198 0.32 6.44 -19.16
C THR A 198 0.01 6.88 -20.58
N ALA A 199 -1.17 6.50 -21.11
CA ALA A 199 -1.64 6.96 -22.42
C ALA A 199 -1.81 8.49 -22.47
N MET A 200 -2.28 9.11 -21.39
CA MET A 200 -2.42 10.57 -21.30
C MET A 200 -1.07 11.28 -21.35
N ILE A 201 -0.07 10.76 -20.62
CA ILE A 201 1.30 11.29 -20.61
C ILE A 201 1.88 11.22 -22.03
N GLU A 202 1.74 10.07 -22.70
CA GLU A 202 2.21 9.86 -24.06
C GLU A 202 1.51 10.77 -25.08
N ALA A 203 0.17 10.91 -24.98
CA ALA A 203 -0.61 11.82 -25.81
C ALA A 203 -0.22 13.29 -25.62
N ALA A 204 0.26 13.66 -24.42
CA ALA A 204 0.75 14.99 -24.11
C ALA A 204 2.22 15.23 -24.53
N GLY A 205 2.92 14.21 -25.08
CA GLY A 205 4.31 14.31 -25.51
C GLY A 205 5.36 13.97 -24.44
N GLY A 206 4.94 13.35 -23.33
CA GLY A 206 5.83 12.86 -22.29
C GLY A 206 6.03 11.34 -22.36
N THR A 207 6.93 10.84 -21.51
CA THR A 207 7.12 9.41 -21.26
C THR A 207 6.93 9.14 -19.78
N ASN A 208 6.07 8.18 -19.41
CA ASN A 208 5.90 7.79 -18.01
C ASN A 208 7.13 7.01 -17.54
N VAL A 209 7.84 7.53 -16.51
CA VAL A 209 9.04 6.86 -15.97
C VAL A 209 8.75 5.53 -15.28
N THR A 210 7.49 5.25 -14.97
CA THR A 210 7.03 3.96 -14.41
C THR A 210 6.16 3.17 -15.38
N GLY A 211 6.15 3.55 -16.67
CA GLY A 211 5.34 2.91 -17.72
C GLY A 211 5.73 1.46 -18.06
N ASP A 212 6.86 0.96 -17.54
CA ASP A 212 7.32 -0.42 -17.67
C ASP A 212 6.77 -1.36 -16.56
N MET A 213 6.09 -0.81 -15.55
CA MET A 213 5.41 -1.62 -14.54
C MET A 213 4.24 -2.39 -15.18
N GLU A 214 4.28 -3.73 -15.16
CA GLU A 214 3.20 -4.62 -15.60
C GLU A 214 2.01 -4.60 -14.62
N THR A 215 1.39 -3.42 -14.47
CA THR A 215 0.18 -3.16 -13.67
C THR A 215 -0.53 -1.91 -14.22
N SER A 216 -1.81 -1.72 -13.86
CA SER A 216 -2.48 -0.43 -14.07
C SER A 216 -2.03 0.57 -13.00
N TRP A 217 -2.37 0.31 -11.74
CA TRP A 217 -1.88 1.09 -10.60
C TRP A 217 -1.08 0.20 -9.66
N GLY A 218 -0.01 0.74 -9.06
CA GLY A 218 0.87 -0.06 -8.22
C GLY A 218 1.89 0.74 -7.45
N ARG A 219 2.68 0.04 -6.63
CA ARG A 219 3.80 0.61 -5.88
C ARG A 219 5.12 0.31 -6.56
N THR A 220 6.03 1.28 -6.54
CA THR A 220 7.44 1.10 -6.94
C THR A 220 8.36 1.59 -5.83
N SER A 221 9.65 1.71 -6.11
CA SER A 221 10.65 2.26 -5.20
C SER A 221 10.99 3.70 -5.54
N TRP A 222 11.28 4.50 -4.51
CA TRP A 222 11.85 5.84 -4.70
C TRP A 222 13.19 5.81 -5.45
N GLU A 223 13.91 4.69 -5.33
CA GLU A 223 15.17 4.47 -6.05
C GLU A 223 14.94 4.35 -7.56
N ALA A 224 13.97 3.54 -8.01
CA ALA A 224 13.65 3.38 -9.42
C ALA A 224 13.20 4.70 -10.05
N VAL A 225 12.30 5.42 -9.37
CA VAL A 225 11.80 6.72 -9.83
C VAL A 225 12.93 7.74 -9.91
N ALA A 226 13.77 7.86 -8.87
CA ALA A 226 14.86 8.82 -8.89
C ALA A 226 15.96 8.47 -9.90
N ALA A 227 16.22 7.19 -10.13
CA ALA A 227 17.17 6.73 -11.15
C ALA A 227 16.71 7.10 -12.57
N ALA A 228 15.40 7.09 -12.83
CA ALA A 228 14.82 7.56 -14.08
C ALA A 228 14.88 9.10 -14.24
N ASN A 229 15.21 9.83 -13.16
CA ASN A 229 15.34 11.29 -13.10
C ASN A 229 14.21 12.02 -13.86
N PRO A 230 12.97 12.00 -13.34
CA PRO A 230 11.86 12.70 -13.96
C PRO A 230 12.15 14.20 -14.07
N GLU A 231 11.67 14.79 -15.16
CA GLU A 231 11.78 16.22 -15.49
C GLU A 231 10.49 16.98 -15.20
N PHE A 232 9.39 16.25 -15.02
CA PHE A 232 8.08 16.80 -14.73
C PHE A 232 7.28 15.88 -13.80
N LEU A 233 6.47 16.48 -12.91
CA LEU A 233 5.60 15.74 -11.99
C LEU A 233 4.13 15.93 -12.35
N ILE A 234 3.36 14.85 -12.27
CA ILE A 234 1.91 14.91 -12.12
C ILE A 234 1.61 14.60 -10.66
N LEU A 235 1.01 15.56 -9.94
CA LEU A 235 0.67 15.41 -8.53
C LEU A 235 -0.86 15.27 -8.39
N LEU A 236 -1.31 14.21 -7.74
CA LEU A 236 -2.74 14.00 -7.55
C LEU A 236 -3.29 14.85 -6.40
N ASP A 237 -4.38 15.55 -6.67
CA ASP A 237 -5.12 16.35 -5.70
C ASP A 237 -6.49 15.73 -5.39
N TYR A 238 -6.61 15.08 -4.23
CA TYR A 238 -7.89 14.58 -3.71
C TYR A 238 -8.75 15.66 -3.03
N GLN A 239 -8.28 16.91 -2.99
CA GLN A 239 -9.01 18.03 -2.41
C GLN A 239 -9.33 17.88 -0.91
N GLY A 240 -8.52 17.07 -0.21
CA GLY A 240 -8.51 16.85 1.25
C GLY A 240 -7.10 16.94 1.84
N GLY A 241 -6.98 17.44 3.07
CA GLY A 241 -5.69 17.65 3.75
C GLY A 241 -4.79 18.67 3.03
N ASP A 242 -3.49 18.37 2.94
CA ASP A 242 -2.47 19.20 2.28
C ASP A 242 -2.45 19.03 0.74
N GLY A 243 -3.29 18.15 0.17
CA GLY A 243 -3.46 17.96 -1.27
C GLY A 243 -2.14 17.75 -2.04
N ALA A 244 -2.06 18.33 -3.24
CA ALA A 244 -0.84 18.29 -4.06
C ALA A 244 0.34 19.07 -3.46
N GLU A 245 0.08 20.05 -2.58
CA GLU A 245 1.15 20.82 -1.90
C GLU A 245 1.90 19.94 -0.90
N GLY A 246 1.18 19.10 -0.15
CA GLY A 246 1.78 18.10 0.74
C GLY A 246 2.64 17.09 -0.02
N LEU A 247 2.16 16.61 -1.17
CA LEU A 247 2.94 15.72 -2.03
C LEU A 247 4.25 16.37 -2.51
N LEU A 248 4.19 17.63 -2.95
CA LEU A 248 5.38 18.38 -3.37
C LEU A 248 6.33 18.62 -2.19
N ALA A 249 5.80 19.00 -1.03
CA ALA A 249 6.59 19.23 0.18
C ALA A 249 7.34 17.97 0.62
N PHE A 250 6.68 16.81 0.57
CA PHE A 250 7.31 15.51 0.77
C PHE A 250 8.46 15.28 -0.21
N LEU A 251 8.23 15.48 -1.52
CA LEU A 251 9.27 15.27 -2.55
C LEU A 251 10.46 16.21 -2.38
N LYS A 252 10.23 17.47 -1.98
CA LYS A 252 11.28 18.45 -1.68
C LYS A 252 12.09 18.07 -0.43
N ALA A 253 11.45 17.46 0.57
CA ALA A 253 12.12 16.98 1.78
C ALA A 253 12.80 15.61 1.58
N HIS A 254 12.39 14.85 0.58
CA HIS A 254 12.88 13.50 0.37
C HIS A 254 14.34 13.49 -0.14
N PRO A 255 15.24 12.65 0.45
CA PRO A 255 16.68 12.74 0.22
C PRO A 255 17.12 12.65 -1.25
N VAL A 256 16.49 11.77 -2.03
CA VAL A 256 16.86 11.55 -3.44
C VAL A 256 15.93 12.26 -4.42
N MET A 257 14.61 12.24 -4.20
CA MET A 257 13.66 13.00 -5.03
C MET A 257 13.94 14.52 -5.04
N SER A 258 14.42 15.12 -3.95
CA SER A 258 14.86 16.52 -3.94
C SER A 258 16.00 16.83 -4.94
N GLN A 259 16.65 15.80 -5.49
CA GLN A 259 17.73 15.91 -6.44
C GLN A 259 17.29 15.73 -7.90
N THR A 260 16.05 15.30 -8.16
CA THR A 260 15.56 15.13 -9.54
C THR A 260 15.28 16.46 -10.21
N ASP A 261 15.34 16.48 -11.54
CA ASP A 261 15.13 17.70 -12.31
C ASP A 261 13.73 18.27 -12.12
N ALA A 262 12.70 17.41 -12.00
CA ALA A 262 11.34 17.87 -11.78
C ALA A 262 11.17 18.62 -10.45
N VAL A 263 11.77 18.13 -9.36
CA VAL A 263 11.64 18.74 -8.03
C VAL A 263 12.50 20.00 -7.90
N LYS A 264 13.74 19.97 -8.38
CA LYS A 264 14.65 21.14 -8.37
C LYS A 264 14.09 22.34 -9.12
N ASN A 265 13.45 22.07 -10.26
CA ASN A 265 12.87 23.10 -11.11
C ASN A 265 11.38 23.37 -10.81
N GLU A 266 10.83 22.70 -9.78
CA GLU A 266 9.42 22.78 -9.41
C GLU A 266 8.46 22.64 -10.60
N ARG A 267 8.78 21.71 -11.50
CA ARG A 267 8.01 21.44 -12.72
C ARG A 267 6.94 20.40 -12.42
N TYR A 268 5.72 20.86 -12.18
CA TYR A 268 4.60 19.98 -11.91
C TYR A 268 3.27 20.52 -12.44
N VAL A 269 2.31 19.61 -12.60
CA VAL A 269 0.89 19.91 -12.77
C VAL A 269 0.10 19.15 -11.74
N THR A 270 -0.95 19.77 -11.22
CA THR A 270 -1.89 19.11 -10.32
C THR A 270 -3.07 18.61 -11.13
N LEU A 271 -3.46 17.35 -10.93
CA LEU A 271 -4.64 16.73 -11.55
C LEU A 271 -5.52 16.16 -10.44
N ARG A 272 -6.83 16.28 -10.61
CA ARG A 272 -7.82 15.65 -9.73
C ARG A 272 -8.03 14.19 -10.09
N TYR A 273 -8.69 13.45 -9.21
CA TYR A 273 -8.97 12.03 -9.43
C TYR A 273 -9.71 11.78 -10.74
N GLU A 274 -10.77 12.55 -11.02
CA GLU A 274 -11.56 12.45 -12.24
C GLU A 274 -10.75 12.73 -13.52
N GLU A 275 -9.67 13.52 -13.42
CA GLU A 275 -8.77 13.81 -14.54
C GLU A 275 -7.82 12.64 -14.83
N LEU A 276 -7.53 11.77 -13.84
CA LEU A 276 -6.57 10.67 -13.95
C LEU A 276 -7.19 9.30 -14.25
N THR A 277 -8.49 9.12 -13.99
CA THR A 277 -9.20 7.88 -14.28
C THR A 277 -9.86 7.92 -15.66
N PRO A 278 -10.13 6.77 -16.31
CA PRO A 278 -10.66 6.76 -17.68
C PRO A 278 -12.00 7.50 -17.77
N GLY A 279 -12.05 8.62 -18.50
CA GLY A 279 -13.25 9.45 -18.60
C GLY A 279 -13.05 10.67 -19.53
N PRO A 280 -14.13 11.38 -19.91
CA PRO A 280 -14.05 12.54 -20.81
C PRO A 280 -13.09 13.64 -20.33
N ALA A 281 -12.92 13.79 -19.01
CA ALA A 281 -11.98 14.74 -18.41
C ALA A 281 -10.52 14.49 -18.80
N ASN A 282 -10.15 13.28 -19.26
CA ASN A 282 -8.79 13.00 -19.71
C ASN A 282 -8.37 13.88 -20.89
N ILE A 283 -9.30 14.25 -21.78
CA ILE A 283 -8.98 15.04 -22.99
C ILE A 283 -8.47 16.44 -22.60
N ASP A 284 -9.18 17.12 -21.70
CA ASP A 284 -8.76 18.43 -21.20
C ASP A 284 -7.52 18.32 -20.30
N ALA A 285 -7.40 17.24 -19.52
CA ALA A 285 -6.22 16.95 -18.71
C ALA A 285 -4.96 16.75 -19.58
N ILE A 286 -5.05 16.07 -20.72
CA ILE A 286 -3.94 15.93 -21.69
C ILE A 286 -3.51 17.29 -22.20
N GLY A 287 -4.47 18.17 -22.55
CA GLY A 287 -4.17 19.55 -22.94
C GLY A 287 -3.48 20.35 -21.83
N LYS A 288 -3.91 20.16 -20.58
CA LYS A 288 -3.30 20.77 -19.38
C LYS A 288 -1.86 20.27 -19.17
N ILE A 289 -1.61 18.96 -19.33
CA ILE A 289 -0.27 18.36 -19.26
C ILE A 289 0.60 18.93 -20.39
N ALA A 290 0.17 18.87 -21.65
CA ALA A 290 0.94 19.34 -22.80
C ALA A 290 1.32 20.83 -22.69
N LYS A 291 0.39 21.66 -22.22
CA LYS A 291 0.64 23.08 -21.95
C LYS A 291 1.64 23.29 -20.80
N ALA A 292 1.60 22.45 -19.77
CA ALA A 292 2.53 22.53 -18.65
C ALA A 292 3.93 22.04 -19.03
N LEU A 293 4.04 21.00 -19.87
CA LEU A 293 5.28 20.51 -20.44
C LEU A 293 5.96 21.57 -21.32
N SER A 294 5.21 22.23 -22.20
CA SER A 294 5.73 23.23 -23.17
C SER A 294 6.16 24.57 -22.56
N ARG A 295 5.54 25.00 -21.44
CA ARG A 295 5.85 26.28 -20.79
C ARG A 295 7.29 26.43 -20.28
N SER A 296 8.10 25.37 -20.28
CA SER A 296 9.44 25.37 -19.68
C SER A 296 10.62 25.47 -20.66
N LEU A 297 10.39 25.65 -21.97
CA LEU A 297 11.47 25.68 -22.97
C LEU A 297 12.32 26.98 -23.01
N THR A 298 12.17 27.90 -22.06
CA THR A 298 12.95 29.16 -22.01
C THR A 298 13.98 29.25 -20.87
N GLY A 299 14.14 28.17 -20.08
CA GLY A 299 15.31 28.01 -19.21
C GLY A 299 16.35 27.17 -19.92
N ALA A 300 17.51 27.74 -20.24
CA ALA A 300 18.66 27.00 -20.76
C ALA A 300 18.86 25.71 -19.94
N TYR A 301 18.98 24.56 -20.61
CA TYR A 301 19.47 23.34 -20.00
C TYR A 301 20.85 23.64 -19.42
N GLY A 302 20.88 23.98 -18.14
CA GLY A 302 22.10 24.04 -17.36
C GLY A 302 22.72 22.66 -17.38
N GLU A 303 24.04 22.60 -17.49
CA GLU A 303 24.82 21.36 -17.50
C GLU A 303 24.28 20.36 -16.48
N ALA A 304 24.18 19.09 -16.91
CA ALA A 304 23.79 17.97 -16.08
C ALA A 304 24.49 18.06 -14.70
N GLY A 305 23.72 18.47 -13.68
CA GLY A 305 24.18 18.39 -12.31
C GLY A 305 24.52 16.95 -11.95
N PRO A 306 25.26 16.71 -10.85
CA PRO A 306 25.57 15.34 -10.40
C PRO A 306 24.28 14.51 -10.38
N THR A 307 24.32 13.36 -11.05
CA THR A 307 23.15 12.51 -11.24
C THR A 307 22.59 12.07 -9.88
N PRO A 308 21.26 11.94 -9.71
CA PRO A 308 20.64 11.45 -8.48
C PRO A 308 21.21 10.10 -7.99
N ILE A 309 21.87 9.35 -8.89
CA ILE A 309 22.46 8.04 -8.69
C ILE A 309 23.50 8.01 -7.54
N ASP A 310 24.32 9.05 -7.38
CA ASP A 310 25.33 9.07 -6.31
C ASP A 310 24.68 9.17 -4.91
N ARG A 311 23.54 9.85 -4.83
CA ARG A 311 22.75 9.99 -3.60
C ARG A 311 21.96 8.74 -3.26
N ILE A 312 21.52 7.96 -4.26
CA ILE A 312 20.77 6.71 -4.04
C ILE A 312 21.51 5.76 -3.09
N VAL A 313 22.82 5.60 -3.25
CA VAL A 313 23.60 4.66 -2.43
C VAL A 313 23.67 5.12 -0.97
N VAL A 314 23.97 6.39 -0.74
CA VAL A 314 24.21 6.94 0.61
C VAL A 314 22.92 7.24 1.35
N ASP A 315 21.88 7.69 0.64
CA ASP A 315 20.65 8.20 1.25
C ASP A 315 19.50 7.19 1.24
N LEU A 316 19.54 6.17 0.36
CA LEU A 316 18.52 5.09 0.34
C LEU A 316 19.12 3.74 0.70
N ARG A 317 20.15 3.27 -0.02
CA ARG A 317 20.63 1.89 0.13
C ARG A 317 21.34 1.65 1.46
N LEU A 318 22.21 2.57 1.87
CA LEU A 318 22.99 2.42 3.10
C LEU A 318 22.12 2.47 4.37
N PRO A 319 21.20 3.46 4.56
CA PRO A 319 20.26 3.47 5.69
C PRO A 319 19.41 2.21 5.73
N ARG A 320 18.91 1.76 4.58
CA ARG A 320 18.09 0.55 4.47
C ARG A 320 18.85 -0.72 4.84
N ALA A 321 20.08 -0.87 4.38
CA ALA A 321 20.94 -2.00 4.74
C ALA A 321 21.29 -2.02 6.24
N LEU A 322 21.65 -0.85 6.82
CA LEU A 322 21.93 -0.74 8.25
C LEU A 322 20.68 -1.02 9.09
N LEU A 323 19.51 -0.55 8.65
CA LEU A 323 18.24 -0.82 9.31
C LEU A 323 17.93 -2.33 9.29
N ALA A 324 18.09 -3.00 8.14
CA ALA A 324 17.91 -4.45 8.01
C ALA A 324 18.82 -5.22 8.98
N VAL A 325 20.09 -4.82 9.09
CA VAL A 325 21.06 -5.44 10.02
C VAL A 325 20.64 -5.24 11.47
N MET A 326 20.30 -4.01 11.88
CA MET A 326 19.93 -3.70 13.27
C MET A 326 18.63 -4.39 13.69
N VAL A 327 17.60 -4.31 12.85
CA VAL A 327 16.29 -4.91 13.13
C VAL A 327 16.36 -6.43 13.09
N GLY A 328 17.05 -7.01 12.10
CA GLY A 328 17.23 -8.45 12.00
C GLY A 328 17.99 -9.01 13.21
N ALA A 329 19.09 -8.35 13.59
CA ALA A 329 19.85 -8.74 14.78
C ALA A 329 19.01 -8.62 16.06
N GLY A 330 18.30 -7.50 16.22
CA GLY A 330 17.45 -7.24 17.37
C GLY A 330 16.32 -8.26 17.50
N LEU A 331 15.56 -8.50 16.44
CA LEU A 331 14.46 -9.47 16.42
C LEU A 331 14.95 -10.91 16.67
N GLY A 332 16.12 -11.28 16.17
CA GLY A 332 16.76 -12.57 16.48
C GLY A 332 17.04 -12.74 17.98
N VAL A 333 17.60 -11.70 18.63
CA VAL A 333 17.84 -11.72 20.09
C VAL A 333 16.53 -11.70 20.87
N VAL A 334 15.54 -10.89 20.45
CA VAL A 334 14.21 -10.87 21.07
C VAL A 334 13.59 -12.27 21.05
N GLY A 335 13.64 -12.96 19.91
CA GLY A 335 13.16 -14.35 19.79
C GLY A 335 13.83 -15.29 20.78
N CYS A 336 15.16 -15.24 20.87
CA CYS A 336 15.93 -16.05 21.82
C CYS A 336 15.49 -15.82 23.28
N LEU A 337 15.29 -14.57 23.67
CA LEU A 337 14.89 -14.21 25.02
C LEU A 337 13.44 -14.60 25.32
N LEU A 338 12.51 -14.34 24.39
CA LEU A 338 11.11 -14.70 24.55
C LEU A 338 10.97 -16.22 24.69
N GLN A 339 11.57 -17.01 23.81
CA GLN A 339 11.54 -18.48 23.86
C GLN A 339 12.03 -19.03 25.21
N THR A 340 13.05 -18.38 25.79
CA THR A 340 13.61 -18.77 27.08
C THR A 340 12.66 -18.47 28.24
N VAL A 341 12.15 -17.24 28.33
CA VAL A 341 11.31 -16.84 29.47
C VAL A 341 9.91 -17.42 29.42
N THR A 342 9.43 -17.77 28.23
CA THR A 342 8.13 -18.43 28.03
C THR A 342 8.24 -19.95 27.99
N ARG A 343 9.46 -20.52 27.97
CA ARG A 343 9.69 -21.96 27.76
C ARG A 343 8.88 -22.52 26.60
N ASN A 344 8.86 -21.76 25.52
CA ASN A 344 8.13 -22.12 24.33
C ASN A 344 9.01 -21.79 23.15
N ASP A 345 9.54 -22.82 22.49
CA ASP A 345 10.41 -22.63 21.34
C ASP A 345 9.68 -21.96 20.17
N LEU A 346 8.35 -22.02 20.13
CA LEU A 346 7.53 -21.33 19.12
C LEU A 346 7.25 -19.85 19.48
N ALA A 347 7.80 -19.34 20.58
CA ALA A 347 7.58 -17.95 20.97
C ALA A 347 8.19 -16.98 19.95
N ASP A 348 7.35 -16.06 19.51
CA ASP A 348 7.68 -14.98 18.58
C ASP A 348 7.00 -13.70 19.07
N PRO A 349 7.58 -12.50 18.88
CA PRO A 349 6.99 -11.24 19.35
C PRO A 349 5.53 -11.03 18.93
N PHE A 350 5.13 -11.60 17.79
CA PHE A 350 3.76 -11.54 17.28
C PHE A 350 2.75 -12.21 18.20
N LEU A 351 3.14 -13.31 18.84
CA LEU A 351 2.24 -14.09 19.70
C LEU A 351 1.88 -13.38 21.01
N PHE A 352 2.62 -12.32 21.36
CA PHE A 352 2.45 -11.61 22.64
C PHE A 352 1.71 -10.28 22.51
N GLY A 353 1.10 -9.99 21.37
CA GLY A 353 0.33 -8.75 21.14
C GLY A 353 1.17 -7.49 20.99
N LEU A 354 2.50 -7.60 21.04
CA LEU A 354 3.44 -6.49 20.88
C LEU A 354 3.29 -5.85 19.49
N SER A 355 3.35 -6.67 18.45
CA SER A 355 3.19 -6.24 17.06
C SER A 355 1.75 -5.79 16.77
N SER A 356 0.74 -6.44 17.35
CA SER A 356 -0.68 -6.07 17.16
C SER A 356 -1.00 -4.71 17.75
N GLY A 357 -0.47 -4.40 18.95
CA GLY A 357 -0.60 -3.08 19.56
C GLY A 357 0.07 -1.99 18.72
N ALA A 358 1.27 -2.27 18.21
CA ALA A 358 1.98 -1.33 17.34
C ALA A 358 1.24 -1.10 16.02
N ALA A 359 0.65 -2.16 15.43
CA ALA A 359 -0.20 -2.03 14.26
C ALA A 359 -1.44 -1.17 14.53
N ALA A 360 -2.15 -1.39 15.63
CA ALA A 360 -3.30 -0.55 15.98
C ALA A 360 -2.92 0.94 16.13
N GLY A 361 -1.75 1.23 16.72
CA GLY A 361 -1.22 2.58 16.83
C GLY A 361 -0.92 3.22 15.47
N ALA A 362 -0.27 2.51 14.56
CA ALA A 362 0.00 2.99 13.20
C ALA A 362 -1.30 3.20 12.41
N VAL A 363 -2.21 2.23 12.49
CA VAL A 363 -3.50 2.26 11.79
C VAL A 363 -4.36 3.43 12.26
N LEU A 364 -4.35 3.75 13.55
CA LEU A 364 -5.03 4.93 14.08
C LEU A 364 -4.54 6.24 13.43
N VAL A 365 -3.22 6.38 13.22
CA VAL A 365 -2.65 7.54 12.53
C VAL A 365 -3.07 7.57 11.06
N ILE A 366 -2.95 6.43 10.36
CA ILE A 366 -3.26 6.31 8.93
C ILE A 366 -4.75 6.56 8.64
N THR A 367 -5.65 6.22 9.58
CA THR A 367 -7.11 6.28 9.33
C THR A 367 -7.80 7.47 9.98
N VAL A 368 -7.32 7.99 11.10
CA VAL A 368 -8.04 9.00 11.90
C VAL A 368 -7.21 10.26 12.13
N THR A 369 -5.98 10.12 12.65
CA THR A 369 -5.25 11.26 13.20
C THR A 369 -4.57 12.12 12.13
N GLY A 370 -4.10 11.50 11.03
CA GLY A 370 -3.23 12.17 10.06
C GLY A 370 -1.88 12.59 10.65
N ASP A 371 -1.12 13.40 9.92
CA ASP A 371 0.27 13.77 10.25
C ASP A 371 0.39 15.01 11.15
N VAL A 372 0.11 14.86 12.44
CA VAL A 372 0.16 15.96 13.42
C VAL A 372 1.60 16.40 13.76
N LEU A 373 2.54 15.46 13.83
CA LEU A 373 3.97 15.68 14.13
C LEU A 373 4.86 15.41 12.90
N GLY A 374 4.27 15.40 11.71
CA GLY A 374 4.93 14.98 10.47
C GLY A 374 5.49 13.56 10.58
N ILE A 375 6.74 13.42 10.15
CA ILE A 375 7.53 12.18 10.02
C ILE A 375 7.60 11.30 11.29
N TRP A 376 7.36 11.88 12.47
CA TRP A 376 7.43 11.20 13.77
C TRP A 376 6.08 10.67 14.25
N THR A 377 4.96 11.11 13.66
CA THR A 377 3.61 10.78 14.13
C THR A 377 3.37 9.27 14.14
N LEU A 378 3.63 8.63 13.00
CA LEU A 378 3.41 7.20 12.83
C LEU A 378 4.35 6.36 13.72
N PRO A 379 5.70 6.58 13.73
CA PRO A 379 6.58 5.81 14.60
C PRO A 379 6.23 5.95 16.09
N ILE A 380 5.90 7.15 16.56
CA ILE A 380 5.54 7.35 17.97
C ILE A 380 4.24 6.61 18.31
N ALA A 381 3.22 6.71 17.46
CA ALA A 381 1.95 6.03 17.69
C ALA A 381 2.10 4.51 17.70
N ALA A 382 2.85 3.95 16.75
CA ALA A 382 3.16 2.52 16.71
C ALA A 382 3.95 2.06 17.94
N PHE A 383 4.98 2.82 18.35
CA PHE A 383 5.75 2.52 19.54
C PHE A 383 4.88 2.51 20.81
N VAL A 384 4.07 3.56 21.00
CA VAL A 384 3.16 3.69 22.15
C VAL A 384 2.11 2.58 22.14
N GLY A 385 1.55 2.23 20.98
CA GLY A 385 0.60 1.13 20.83
C GLY A 385 1.18 -0.22 21.27
N GLY A 386 2.42 -0.53 20.85
CA GLY A 386 3.12 -1.75 21.28
C GLY A 386 3.43 -1.77 22.78
N MET A 387 3.86 -0.64 23.35
CA MET A 387 4.12 -0.52 24.78
C MET A 387 2.84 -0.61 25.62
N LEU A 388 1.73 -0.04 25.14
CA LEU A 388 0.42 -0.14 25.77
C LEU A 388 -0.07 -1.59 25.80
N ALA A 389 0.04 -2.33 24.69
CA ALA A 389 -0.30 -3.75 24.64
C ALA A 389 0.52 -4.55 25.66
N SER A 390 1.82 -4.29 25.73
CA SER A 390 2.74 -4.92 26.70
C SER A 390 2.34 -4.65 28.15
N ALA A 391 1.97 -3.41 28.46
CA ALA A 391 1.51 -3.02 29.78
C ALA A 391 0.20 -3.75 30.16
N ILE A 392 -0.74 -3.86 29.23
CA ILE A 392 -2.00 -4.60 29.44
C ILE A 392 -1.71 -6.08 29.73
N VAL A 393 -0.83 -6.73 28.95
CA VAL A 393 -0.42 -8.12 29.19
C VAL A 393 0.13 -8.31 30.60
N LEU A 394 1.04 -7.43 31.04
CA LEU A 394 1.65 -7.53 32.36
C LEU A 394 0.66 -7.28 33.50
N VAL A 395 -0.27 -6.34 33.32
CA VAL A 395 -1.35 -6.09 34.31
C VAL A 395 -2.26 -7.31 34.43
N LEU A 396 -2.62 -7.95 33.32
CA LEU A 396 -3.43 -9.18 33.33
C LEU A 396 -2.69 -10.31 34.05
N VAL A 397 -1.42 -10.54 33.72
CA VAL A 397 -0.61 -11.60 34.35
C VAL A 397 -0.40 -11.32 35.86
N ALA A 398 -0.19 -10.07 36.25
CA ALA A 398 0.02 -9.70 37.66
C ALA A 398 -1.22 -9.94 38.54
N ARG A 399 -2.43 -9.94 37.96
CA ARG A 399 -3.68 -10.22 38.69
C ARG A 399 -3.96 -11.72 38.87
N LEU A 400 -3.18 -12.59 38.25
CA LEU A 400 -3.31 -14.05 38.38
C LEU A 400 -2.44 -14.57 39.53
N ARG A 401 -2.97 -15.51 40.33
CA ARG A 401 -2.30 -16.07 41.53
C ARG A 401 -0.99 -16.83 41.26
N ASP A 402 -0.70 -17.15 40.01
CA ASP A 402 0.50 -17.87 39.57
C ASP A 402 0.95 -17.26 38.23
N GLN A 403 2.25 -16.98 38.10
CA GLN A 403 2.83 -16.18 37.01
C GLN A 403 3.56 -17.07 35.98
N GLY A 404 3.16 -18.35 35.89
CA GLY A 404 3.75 -19.33 34.99
C GLY A 404 3.77 -18.94 33.49
N PRO A 405 4.67 -19.56 32.69
CA PRO A 405 4.89 -19.19 31.28
C PRO A 405 3.63 -19.27 30.40
N ALA A 406 2.78 -20.27 30.63
CA ALA A 406 1.55 -20.48 29.87
C ALA A 406 0.55 -19.31 29.96
N ARG A 407 0.51 -18.61 31.10
CA ARG A 407 -0.40 -17.48 31.31
C ARG A 407 0.06 -16.22 30.59
N LEU A 408 1.37 -16.03 30.47
CA LEU A 408 1.94 -14.94 29.69
C LEU A 408 1.58 -15.10 28.20
N ILE A 409 1.63 -16.33 27.69
CA ILE A 409 1.22 -16.66 26.32
C ILE A 409 -0.29 -16.41 26.15
N LEU A 410 -1.13 -16.93 27.05
CA LEU A 410 -2.59 -16.75 26.95
C LEU A 410 -3.02 -15.27 27.06
N ALA A 411 -2.42 -14.52 27.97
CA ALA A 411 -2.66 -13.09 28.09
C ALA A 411 -2.20 -12.34 26.83
N GLY A 412 -1.00 -12.65 26.31
CA GLY A 412 -0.48 -12.11 25.06
C GLY A 412 -1.41 -12.35 23.87
N LEU A 413 -1.93 -13.58 23.74
CA LEU A 413 -2.89 -13.97 22.71
C LEU A 413 -4.23 -13.23 22.84
N ALA A 414 -4.76 -13.08 24.06
CA ALA A 414 -5.99 -12.33 24.27
C ALA A 414 -5.83 -10.85 23.92
N VAL A 415 -4.69 -10.24 24.30
CA VAL A 415 -4.39 -8.84 23.95
C VAL A 415 -4.16 -8.68 22.46
N SER A 416 -3.49 -9.63 21.78
CA SER A 416 -3.29 -9.55 20.33
C SER A 416 -4.63 -9.55 19.59
N PHE A 417 -5.58 -10.41 19.97
CA PHE A 417 -6.93 -10.41 19.39
C PHE A 417 -7.71 -9.12 19.66
N LEU A 418 -7.57 -8.53 20.85
CA LEU A 418 -8.18 -7.24 21.17
C LEU A 418 -7.67 -6.13 20.23
N PHE A 419 -6.35 -5.99 20.09
CA PHE A 419 -5.78 -4.98 19.21
C PHE A 419 -6.04 -5.28 17.73
N MET A 420 -6.09 -6.55 17.35
CA MET A 420 -6.47 -6.94 15.98
C MET A 420 -7.92 -6.55 15.67
N ALA A 421 -8.85 -6.69 16.62
CA ALA A 421 -10.22 -6.22 16.46
C ALA A 421 -10.29 -4.68 16.32
N VAL A 422 -9.50 -3.94 17.11
CA VAL A 422 -9.37 -2.48 17.00
C VAL A 422 -8.82 -2.09 15.63
N THR A 423 -7.73 -2.72 15.19
CA THR A 423 -7.13 -2.51 13.86
C THR A 423 -8.15 -2.73 12.75
N ASN A 424 -8.86 -3.86 12.78
CA ASN A 424 -9.86 -4.19 11.76
C ASN A 424 -11.02 -3.19 11.75
N TYR A 425 -11.48 -2.74 12.92
CA TYR A 425 -12.49 -1.70 13.01
C TYR A 425 -12.01 -0.37 12.42
N LEU A 426 -10.79 0.06 12.73
CA LEU A 426 -10.21 1.30 12.18
C LEU A 426 -10.04 1.22 10.66
N VAL A 427 -9.59 0.07 10.14
CA VAL A 427 -9.51 -0.17 8.69
C VAL A 427 -10.88 -0.11 8.05
N PHE A 428 -11.89 -0.74 8.66
CA PHE A 428 -13.27 -0.72 8.17
C PHE A 428 -13.90 0.67 8.19
N ALA A 429 -13.63 1.45 9.24
CA ALA A 429 -14.10 2.82 9.38
C ALA A 429 -13.36 3.80 8.46
N GLY A 430 -12.14 3.46 8.05
CA GLY A 430 -11.29 4.28 7.21
C GLY A 430 -11.58 4.19 5.70
N ASP A 431 -10.70 4.83 4.94
CA ASP A 431 -10.77 4.89 3.48
C ASP A 431 -10.04 3.72 2.80
N GLN A 432 -10.37 3.35 1.56
CA GLN A 432 -9.78 2.23 0.83
C GLN A 432 -8.29 2.45 0.55
N ARG A 433 -7.87 3.70 0.32
CA ARG A 433 -6.44 4.06 0.24
C ARG A 433 -5.75 3.95 1.60
N ALA A 434 -6.45 4.31 2.68
CA ALA A 434 -5.97 4.08 4.04
C ALA A 434 -5.87 2.58 4.31
N ALA A 435 -6.88 1.78 3.94
CA ALA A 435 -6.88 0.33 4.05
C ALA A 435 -5.75 -0.30 3.24
N HIS A 436 -5.52 0.15 2.00
CA HIS A 436 -4.39 -0.27 1.18
C HIS A 436 -3.05 0.10 1.84
N SER A 437 -2.93 1.33 2.37
CA SER A 437 -1.74 1.77 3.10
C SER A 437 -1.50 0.97 4.38
N VAL A 438 -2.56 0.63 5.10
CA VAL A 438 -2.52 -0.25 6.28
C VAL A 438 -2.09 -1.65 5.90
N LEU A 439 -2.65 -2.23 4.82
CA LEU A 439 -2.25 -3.56 4.33
C LEU A 439 -0.74 -3.60 4.07
N PHE A 440 -0.20 -2.64 3.32
CA PHE A 440 1.23 -2.62 3.04
C PHE A 440 2.09 -2.37 4.28
N TRP A 441 1.69 -1.46 5.16
CA TRP A 441 2.42 -1.19 6.39
C TRP A 441 2.43 -2.41 7.34
N THR A 442 1.30 -3.12 7.44
CA THR A 442 1.18 -4.35 8.24
C THR A 442 1.90 -5.55 7.65
N LEU A 443 2.20 -5.54 6.35
CA LEU A 443 3.09 -6.53 5.72
C LEU A 443 4.57 -6.27 6.00
N GLY A 444 4.93 -5.10 6.54
CA GLY A 444 6.29 -4.76 6.91
C GLY A 444 7.23 -4.52 5.72
N GLY A 445 8.09 -3.53 5.87
CA GLY A 445 9.01 -3.07 4.84
C GLY A 445 10.18 -2.28 5.43
N LEU A 446 11.14 -1.94 4.57
CA LEU A 446 12.28 -1.11 4.93
C LEU A 446 12.37 0.14 4.03
N GLY A 447 11.30 0.53 3.34
CA GLY A 447 11.32 1.71 2.46
C GLY A 447 11.34 3.03 3.22
N LEU A 448 10.84 3.07 4.46
CA LEU A 448 10.92 4.21 5.38
C LEU A 448 12.34 4.43 5.95
N ALA A 449 13.33 3.62 5.55
CA ALA A 449 14.68 3.73 6.06
C ALA A 449 15.31 5.08 5.71
N ARG A 450 15.56 5.89 6.75
CA ARG A 450 16.19 7.21 6.66
C ARG A 450 17.11 7.42 7.84
N TRP A 451 18.18 8.18 7.63
CA TRP A 451 19.19 8.48 8.66
C TRP A 451 18.56 8.96 9.98
N ASP A 452 17.49 9.75 9.92
CA ASP A 452 16.82 10.30 11.09
C ASP A 452 16.08 9.25 11.95
N LEU A 453 15.67 8.13 11.35
CA LEU A 453 14.96 7.04 12.04
C LEU A 453 15.89 5.93 12.52
N LEU A 454 17.11 5.82 11.98
CA LEU A 454 18.09 4.82 12.41
C LEU A 454 18.37 4.83 13.93
N PRO A 455 18.41 6.00 14.62
CA PRO A 455 18.58 6.04 16.06
C PRO A 455 17.52 5.25 16.84
N ILE A 456 16.27 5.14 16.35
CA ILE A 456 15.21 4.35 16.99
C ILE A 456 15.58 2.85 16.95
N ALA A 457 15.99 2.36 15.77
CA ALA A 457 16.43 0.98 15.60
C ALA A 457 17.67 0.69 16.46
N LEU A 458 18.64 1.60 16.45
CA LEU A 458 19.87 1.47 17.22
C LEU A 458 19.57 1.40 18.73
N ALA A 459 18.66 2.24 19.24
CA ALA A 459 18.25 2.21 20.63
C ALA A 459 17.62 0.85 21.01
N GLY A 460 16.70 0.33 20.19
CA GLY A 460 16.12 -0.99 20.38
C GLY A 460 17.16 -2.11 20.39
N ALA A 461 18.08 -2.10 19.42
CA ALA A 461 19.14 -3.10 19.27
C ALA A 461 20.16 -3.05 20.43
N VAL A 462 20.59 -1.86 20.84
CA VAL A 462 21.52 -1.68 21.97
C VAL A 462 20.87 -2.12 23.27
N VAL A 463 19.63 -1.71 23.54
CA VAL A 463 18.91 -2.07 24.77
C VAL A 463 18.75 -3.59 24.90
N ILE A 464 18.28 -4.27 23.85
CA ILE A 464 18.09 -5.72 23.89
C ILE A 464 19.43 -6.46 24.00
N PHE A 465 20.46 -6.03 23.27
CA PHE A 465 21.76 -6.71 23.26
C PHE A 465 22.48 -6.54 24.59
N VAL A 466 22.56 -5.31 25.13
CA VAL A 466 23.20 -5.04 26.43
C VAL A 466 22.47 -5.79 27.54
N PHE A 467 21.13 -5.75 27.55
CA PHE A 467 20.36 -6.50 28.54
C PHE A 467 20.63 -8.00 28.46
N ALA A 468 20.63 -8.58 27.26
CA ALA A 468 20.89 -10.00 27.05
C ALA A 468 22.29 -10.40 27.52
N GLN A 469 23.31 -9.58 27.20
CA GLN A 469 24.71 -9.83 27.58
C GLN A 469 24.96 -9.66 29.08
N VAL A 470 24.28 -8.75 29.77
CA VAL A 470 24.39 -8.63 31.23
C VAL A 470 23.64 -9.75 31.95
N SER A 471 22.56 -10.23 31.33
CA SER A 471 21.62 -11.17 31.94
C SER A 471 21.87 -12.65 31.61
N TYR A 472 22.83 -12.96 30.73
CA TYR A 472 22.99 -14.30 30.13
C TYR A 472 23.05 -15.44 31.16
N ARG A 473 23.78 -15.29 32.27
CA ARG A 473 23.89 -16.34 33.31
C ARG A 473 22.56 -16.63 34.01
N ARG A 474 21.75 -15.59 34.22
CA ARG A 474 20.42 -15.72 34.84
C ARG A 474 19.44 -16.36 33.85
N LEU A 475 19.59 -16.06 32.56
CA LEU A 475 18.83 -16.70 31.48
C LEU A 475 19.21 -18.19 31.34
N ASP A 476 20.50 -18.51 31.42
CA ASP A 476 20.98 -19.90 31.45
C ASP A 476 20.43 -20.68 32.65
N ALA A 477 20.32 -20.04 33.83
CA ALA A 477 19.70 -20.67 35.00
C ALA A 477 18.22 -21.01 34.76
N LEU A 478 17.47 -20.20 33.98
CA LEU A 478 16.07 -20.48 33.64
C LEU A 478 15.89 -21.70 32.74
N LEU A 479 16.91 -22.06 31.94
CA LEU A 479 16.91 -23.30 31.14
C LEU A 479 16.91 -24.55 32.02
N ALA A 480 17.48 -24.48 33.22
CA ALA A 480 17.57 -25.60 34.16
C ALA A 480 16.30 -25.83 35.00
N GLY A 481 15.26 -25.01 34.84
CA GLY A 481 14.01 -25.09 35.61
C GLY A 481 13.78 -23.91 36.55
N ASP A 482 12.52 -23.64 36.91
CA ASP A 482 12.15 -22.47 37.73
C ASP A 482 12.65 -22.65 39.16
N ASP A 483 12.56 -23.87 39.69
CA ASP A 483 13.02 -24.18 41.04
C ASP A 483 14.54 -24.15 41.15
N THR A 484 15.24 -24.68 40.14
CA THR A 484 16.71 -24.59 40.05
C THR A 484 17.18 -23.14 39.94
N ALA A 485 16.50 -22.31 39.14
CA ALA A 485 16.84 -20.90 39.03
C ALA A 485 16.63 -20.14 40.35
N ARG A 486 15.55 -20.45 41.08
CA ARG A 486 15.28 -19.85 42.41
C ARG A 486 16.34 -20.22 43.43
N THR A 487 16.81 -21.47 43.46
CA THR A 487 17.87 -21.90 44.40
C THR A 487 19.23 -21.26 44.07
N LEU A 488 19.48 -20.94 42.79
CA LEU A 488 20.64 -20.16 42.34
C LEU A 488 20.50 -18.63 42.62
N GLY A 489 19.44 -18.20 43.30
CA GLY A 489 19.21 -16.81 43.70
C GLY A 489 18.57 -15.93 42.62
N VAL A 490 18.04 -16.51 41.54
CA VAL A 490 17.34 -15.76 40.48
C VAL A 490 15.89 -15.54 40.89
N ASN A 491 15.46 -14.27 40.94
CA ASN A 491 14.04 -13.94 41.04
C ASN A 491 13.37 -14.16 39.68
N VAL A 492 12.82 -15.36 39.48
CA VAL A 492 12.24 -15.82 38.21
C VAL A 492 11.14 -14.90 37.71
N ASP A 493 10.23 -14.46 38.58
CA ASP A 493 9.09 -13.64 38.16
C ASP A 493 9.54 -12.23 37.75
N ALA A 494 10.46 -11.63 38.51
CA ALA A 494 11.05 -10.35 38.13
C ALA A 494 11.86 -10.46 36.83
N MET A 495 12.62 -11.55 36.66
CA MET A 495 13.39 -11.81 35.44
C MET A 495 12.47 -11.92 34.22
N ARG A 496 11.40 -12.72 34.30
CA ARG A 496 10.40 -12.88 33.22
C ARG A 496 9.74 -11.54 32.87
N ARG A 497 9.32 -10.75 33.87
CA ARG A 497 8.71 -9.43 33.63
C ARG A 497 9.67 -8.44 32.98
N ILE A 498 10.91 -8.34 33.47
CA ILE A 498 11.91 -7.42 32.93
C ILE A 498 12.30 -7.84 31.51
N THR A 499 12.60 -9.12 31.28
CA THR A 499 12.92 -9.60 29.93
C THR A 499 11.77 -9.34 28.97
N PHE A 500 10.51 -9.58 29.38
CA PHE A 500 9.35 -9.28 28.56
C PHE A 500 9.24 -7.79 28.22
N LEU A 501 9.45 -6.89 29.19
CA LEU A 501 9.44 -5.43 28.95
C LEU A 501 10.56 -4.97 28.02
N VAL A 502 11.76 -5.54 28.13
CA VAL A 502 12.89 -5.20 27.26
C VAL A 502 12.63 -5.71 25.84
N CYS A 503 12.11 -6.93 25.69
CA CYS A 503 11.65 -7.47 24.41
C CYS A 503 10.55 -6.60 23.80
N ALA A 504 9.56 -6.20 24.60
CA ALA A 504 8.48 -5.30 24.18
C ALA A 504 9.00 -3.96 23.67
N PHE A 505 9.90 -3.31 24.42
CA PHE A 505 10.52 -2.06 24.03
C PHE A 505 11.28 -2.18 22.70
N ALA A 506 12.14 -3.20 22.58
CA ALA A 506 12.92 -3.42 21.36
C ALA A 506 12.02 -3.74 20.16
N THR A 507 11.03 -4.63 20.32
CA THR A 507 10.06 -4.94 19.26
C THR A 507 9.26 -3.71 18.86
N ALA A 508 8.75 -2.92 19.81
CA ALA A 508 8.00 -1.70 19.51
C ALA A 508 8.87 -0.68 18.75
N ALA A 509 10.14 -0.53 19.13
CA ALA A 509 11.09 0.33 18.42
C ALA A 509 11.31 -0.12 16.96
N PHE A 510 11.52 -1.42 16.73
CA PHE A 510 11.68 -1.95 15.37
C PHE A 510 10.40 -1.84 14.54
N VAL A 511 9.27 -2.31 15.08
CA VAL A 511 7.98 -2.32 14.36
C VAL A 511 7.50 -0.91 14.03
N SER A 512 7.83 0.09 14.86
CA SER A 512 7.45 1.48 14.61
C SER A 512 7.97 2.07 13.29
N ILE A 513 9.07 1.54 12.77
CA ILE A 513 9.74 2.03 11.57
C ILE A 513 9.73 1.02 10.43
N THR A 514 9.66 -0.29 10.73
CA THR A 514 9.65 -1.34 9.70
C THR A 514 8.28 -1.91 9.42
N GLY A 515 7.26 -1.50 10.16
CA GLY A 515 6.02 -2.25 10.24
C GLY A 515 6.27 -3.66 10.78
N VAL A 516 5.34 -4.55 10.49
CA VAL A 516 5.21 -5.83 11.20
C VAL A 516 5.96 -6.93 10.44
N ILE A 517 7.13 -7.36 10.93
CA ILE A 517 8.00 -8.39 10.31
C ILE A 517 8.01 -9.70 11.11
N GLY A 518 7.37 -10.74 10.58
CA GLY A 518 7.17 -12.02 11.26
C GLY A 518 8.31 -13.04 11.09
N PHE A 519 8.22 -14.13 11.86
CA PHE A 519 9.04 -15.35 11.77
C PHE A 519 10.55 -15.21 12.05
N VAL A 520 11.12 -14.01 12.06
CA VAL A 520 12.53 -13.79 12.43
C VAL A 520 12.79 -14.26 13.87
N GLY A 521 11.91 -13.89 14.81
CA GLY A 521 12.03 -14.27 16.22
C GLY A 521 11.86 -15.78 16.46
N LEU A 522 11.05 -16.46 15.63
CA LEU A 522 10.90 -17.91 15.66
C LEU A 522 12.10 -18.64 15.03
N MET A 523 12.46 -18.34 13.78
CA MET A 523 13.45 -19.10 13.02
C MET A 523 14.87 -18.95 13.55
N VAL A 524 15.28 -17.71 13.82
CA VAL A 524 16.68 -17.34 14.04
C VAL A 524 17.28 -18.04 15.26
N PRO A 525 16.62 -18.06 16.44
CA PRO A 525 17.18 -18.76 17.61
C PRO A 525 17.32 -20.27 17.38
N HIS A 526 16.38 -20.91 16.66
CA HIS A 526 16.48 -22.33 16.34
C HIS A 526 17.70 -22.64 15.46
N LEU A 527 17.92 -21.82 14.42
CA LEU A 527 19.10 -21.95 13.57
C LEU A 527 20.37 -21.72 14.38
N ALA A 528 20.40 -20.66 15.20
CA ALA A 528 21.55 -20.32 16.04
C ALA A 528 21.92 -21.43 17.03
N ARG A 529 20.94 -22.10 17.65
CA ARG A 529 21.18 -23.25 18.55
C ARG A 529 21.92 -24.39 17.87
N GLY A 530 21.69 -24.61 16.57
CA GLY A 530 22.40 -25.63 15.80
C GLY A 530 23.91 -25.36 15.68
N PHE A 531 24.33 -24.10 15.75
CA PHE A 531 25.74 -23.70 15.60
C PHE A 531 26.50 -23.59 16.92
N VAL A 532 25.85 -23.08 17.98
CA VAL A 532 26.54 -22.74 19.25
C VAL A 532 25.92 -23.38 20.49
N GLY A 533 24.89 -24.21 20.32
CA GLY A 533 24.17 -24.85 21.42
C GLY A 533 23.20 -23.90 22.15
N PRO A 534 22.61 -24.36 23.27
CA PRO A 534 21.53 -23.65 23.96
C PRO A 534 22.00 -22.54 24.93
N MET A 535 23.30 -22.45 25.23
CA MET A 535 23.81 -21.48 26.21
C MET A 535 23.81 -20.05 25.65
N HIS A 536 23.28 -19.10 26.43
CA HIS A 536 22.95 -17.74 25.97
C HIS A 536 24.15 -16.93 25.51
N LYS A 537 25.34 -17.13 26.11
CA LYS A 537 26.54 -16.36 25.76
C LYS A 537 26.86 -16.42 24.26
N GLY A 538 26.86 -17.62 23.68
CA GLY A 538 27.04 -17.82 22.24
C GLY A 538 25.75 -17.59 21.46
N LEU A 539 24.63 -18.06 21.99
CA LEU A 539 23.34 -18.04 21.31
C LEU A 539 22.86 -16.61 20.99
N ILE A 540 23.07 -15.64 21.88
CA ILE A 540 22.70 -14.24 21.65
C ILE A 540 23.47 -13.66 20.45
N ILE A 541 24.78 -13.89 20.39
CA ILE A 541 25.64 -13.36 19.31
C ILE A 541 25.26 -14.00 17.98
N MET A 542 25.10 -15.33 17.96
CA MET A 542 24.71 -16.03 16.73
C MET A 542 23.29 -15.69 16.28
N SER A 543 22.35 -15.48 17.21
CA SER A 543 21.01 -15.01 16.88
C SER A 543 21.05 -13.61 16.26
N ALA A 544 21.90 -12.72 16.78
CA ALA A 544 22.09 -11.40 16.17
C ALA A 544 22.64 -11.49 14.74
N ILE A 545 23.68 -12.31 14.52
CA ILE A 545 24.31 -12.46 13.20
C ILE A 545 23.34 -13.09 12.18
N ILE A 546 22.73 -14.23 12.54
CA ILE A 546 21.81 -14.94 11.64
C ILE A 546 20.59 -14.07 11.35
N GLY A 547 20.07 -13.35 12.35
CA GLY A 547 18.95 -12.43 12.18
C GLY A 547 19.28 -11.28 11.22
N ALA A 548 20.45 -10.65 11.37
CA ALA A 548 20.91 -9.61 10.45
C ALA A 548 21.06 -10.13 9.01
N CYS A 549 21.69 -11.29 8.83
CA CYS A 549 21.86 -11.91 7.52
C CYS A 549 20.51 -12.28 6.89
N LEU A 550 19.60 -12.89 7.66
CA LEU A 550 18.28 -13.30 7.18
C LEU A 550 17.47 -12.09 6.70
N LEU A 551 17.41 -11.02 7.49
CA LEU A 551 16.60 -9.86 7.14
C LEU A 551 17.19 -9.07 5.97
N LEU A 552 18.53 -8.91 5.94
CA LEU A 552 19.21 -8.26 4.82
C LEU A 552 19.02 -9.04 3.51
N ALA A 553 19.15 -10.38 3.55
CA ALA A 553 18.90 -11.22 2.37
C ALA A 553 17.43 -11.16 1.93
N SER A 554 16.50 -11.08 2.88
CA SER A 554 15.06 -10.94 2.59
C SER A 554 14.74 -9.60 1.93
N ASP A 555 15.39 -8.50 2.35
CA ASP A 555 15.26 -7.18 1.70
C ASP A 555 15.80 -7.20 0.27
N ILE A 556 16.96 -7.81 0.03
CA ILE A 556 17.53 -7.96 -1.32
C ILE A 556 16.59 -8.78 -2.22
N ALA A 557 16.04 -9.88 -1.71
CA ALA A 557 15.09 -10.70 -2.46
C ALA A 557 13.80 -9.91 -2.77
N ALA A 558 13.25 -9.20 -1.79
CA ALA A 558 12.02 -8.41 -1.94
C ALA A 558 12.12 -7.35 -3.05
N ARG A 559 13.32 -6.81 -3.28
CA ARG A 559 13.60 -5.80 -4.32
C ARG A 559 13.94 -6.38 -5.69
N THR A 560 14.42 -7.62 -5.75
CA THR A 560 14.92 -8.20 -7.01
C THR A 560 13.91 -9.12 -7.69
N LEU A 561 12.95 -9.67 -6.96
CA LEU A 561 12.01 -10.67 -7.50
C LEU A 561 10.96 -10.11 -8.48
N LEU A 562 10.53 -8.86 -8.34
CA LEU A 562 9.44 -8.26 -9.14
C LEU A 562 9.78 -6.85 -9.69
N MET A 563 11.05 -6.56 -10.01
CA MET A 563 11.43 -5.24 -10.55
C MET A 563 10.54 -4.81 -11.73
N PRO A 564 10.10 -3.53 -11.81
CA PRO A 564 10.40 -2.41 -10.91
C PRO A 564 9.45 -2.26 -9.68
N GLN A 565 8.59 -3.24 -9.43
CA GLN A 565 7.74 -3.30 -8.23
C GLN A 565 8.51 -3.88 -7.03
N GLU A 566 8.28 -3.36 -5.82
CA GLU A 566 8.90 -3.88 -4.60
C GLU A 566 7.92 -4.71 -3.77
N LEU A 567 8.32 -5.93 -3.40
CA LEU A 567 7.55 -6.76 -2.47
C LEU A 567 7.71 -6.28 -1.02
N PRO A 568 6.66 -6.37 -0.19
CA PRO A 568 6.81 -6.27 1.26
C PRO A 568 7.67 -7.41 1.83
N ILE A 569 8.57 -7.08 2.74
CA ILE A 569 9.56 -8.02 3.29
C ILE A 569 8.91 -9.07 4.19
N GLY A 570 7.77 -8.74 4.82
CA GLY A 570 6.99 -9.71 5.59
C GLY A 570 6.48 -10.87 4.75
N ILE A 571 6.22 -10.68 3.45
CA ILE A 571 5.84 -11.78 2.54
C ILE A 571 7.01 -12.77 2.41
N VAL A 572 8.21 -12.26 2.17
CA VAL A 572 9.43 -13.08 2.01
C VAL A 572 9.74 -13.84 3.30
N THR A 573 9.78 -13.13 4.43
CA THR A 573 10.11 -13.73 5.74
C THR A 573 9.05 -14.73 6.21
N THR A 574 7.76 -14.46 5.97
CA THR A 574 6.67 -15.39 6.29
C THR A 574 6.72 -16.65 5.42
N ALA A 575 6.99 -16.52 4.12
CA ALA A 575 7.13 -17.67 3.22
C ALA A 575 8.30 -18.56 3.64
N LEU A 576 9.47 -17.97 3.94
CA LEU A 576 10.63 -18.70 4.46
C LEU A 576 10.34 -19.36 5.81
N GLY A 577 9.64 -18.65 6.70
CA GLY A 577 9.23 -19.15 8.00
C GLY A 577 8.26 -20.33 7.93
N ALA A 578 7.27 -20.29 7.04
CA ALA A 578 6.35 -21.39 6.81
C ALA A 578 7.09 -22.65 6.34
N VAL A 579 8.00 -22.53 5.38
CA VAL A 579 8.84 -23.65 4.91
C VAL A 579 9.71 -24.18 6.03
N PHE A 580 10.29 -23.30 6.86
CA PHE A 580 11.10 -23.69 8.01
C PHE A 580 10.30 -24.52 9.03
N VAL A 581 9.10 -24.07 9.40
CA VAL A 581 8.23 -24.77 10.36
C VAL A 581 7.78 -26.13 9.80
N LEU A 582 7.41 -26.21 8.52
CA LEU A 582 7.09 -27.49 7.86
C LEU A 582 8.29 -28.46 7.86
N GLY A 583 9.50 -27.94 7.68
CA GLY A 583 10.74 -28.72 7.80
C GLY A 583 10.99 -29.23 9.22
N LEU A 584 10.70 -28.41 10.24
CA LEU A 584 10.81 -28.80 11.64
C LEU A 584 9.83 -29.93 11.99
N LEU A 585 8.57 -29.83 11.53
CA LEU A 585 7.54 -30.85 11.74
C LEU A 585 7.91 -32.22 11.14
N ARG A 586 8.67 -32.26 10.03
CA ARG A 586 9.15 -33.52 9.45
C ARG A 586 10.26 -34.20 10.26
N ARG A 587 10.90 -33.46 11.16
CA ARG A 587 11.99 -33.96 12.04
C ARG A 587 11.49 -34.33 13.44
N LEU A 588 10.30 -33.87 13.82
CA LEU A 588 9.56 -34.31 14.99
C LEU A 588 8.85 -35.63 14.67
#